data_AF-A0A651G6A8-F1
#
_entry.id   AF-A0A651G6A8-F1
#
_cell.length_a   1.000
_cell.length_b   1.000
_cell.length_c   1.000
_cell.angle_alpha   90.00
_cell.angle_beta   90.00
_cell.angle_gamma   90.00
#
_symmetry.space_group_name_H-M   'P 1'
#
loop_
_entity.id
_entity.type
_entity.pdbx_description
1 polymer ?
#
loop_
_entity_poly.entity_id
_entity_poly.type
_entity_poly.pdbx_seq_one_letter_code
_entity_poly.pdbx_strand_id
1 'polypeptide(L)'
;MIDDIAILDDETRPRAPKIAGATDAHRAHGRRLRLFHHAHIHQLAQLRRVIEALARGEGDEAEVAARASSLAMAENYRRFGALCGHECQMLTLHHMIEDQEIFPRLAASGSEGLRKVVARLAKEHETVHALLVRLEEAAVALLRAPAPERVEAVRVVFEALERVVLSHFGYEERELEEALGYHGVAL
;
A
#
# COMPACT_ATOMS: atom_id res chain seq x y z
N MET A 1 -10.10 -14.16 -7.84
CA MET A 1 -10.55 -13.01 -8.64
C MET A 1 -10.52 -11.82 -7.73
N ILE A 2 -10.14 -10.63 -8.22
CA ILE A 2 -10.13 -9.39 -7.42
C ILE A 2 -11.53 -8.77 -7.29
N ASP A 3 -12.48 -9.23 -8.12
CA ASP A 3 -13.82 -8.65 -8.27
C ASP A 3 -14.70 -8.74 -7.01
N ASP A 4 -14.28 -9.51 -6.01
CA ASP A 4 -14.93 -9.61 -4.69
C ASP A 4 -14.44 -8.54 -3.70
N ILE A 5 -13.42 -7.76 -4.05
CA ILE A 5 -12.90 -6.66 -3.24
C ILE A 5 -13.50 -5.35 -3.74
N ALA A 6 -14.28 -4.68 -2.88
CA ALA A 6 -14.79 -3.35 -3.18
C ALA A 6 -13.64 -2.33 -3.21
N ILE A 7 -13.30 -1.83 -4.40
CA ILE A 7 -12.25 -0.82 -4.58
C ILE A 7 -12.76 0.56 -4.11
N LEU A 8 -11.83 1.36 -3.61
CA LEU A 8 -12.09 2.71 -3.09
C LEU A 8 -12.73 3.62 -4.15
N ASP A 9 -13.76 4.36 -3.73
CA ASP A 9 -14.31 5.49 -4.48
C ASP A 9 -13.87 6.80 -3.81
N ASP A 10 -12.93 7.50 -4.45
CA ASP A 10 -12.32 8.73 -3.97
C ASP A 10 -13.35 9.86 -3.78
N GLU A 11 -14.41 9.89 -4.60
CA GLU A 11 -15.43 10.96 -4.57
C GLU A 11 -16.33 10.86 -3.34
N THR A 12 -16.36 9.70 -2.68
CA THR A 12 -17.16 9.47 -1.46
C THR A 12 -16.42 9.82 -0.17
N ARG A 13 -15.15 10.23 -0.26
CA ARG A 13 -14.31 10.52 0.92
C ARG A 13 -14.79 11.79 1.64
N PRO A 14 -15.01 11.74 2.97
CA PRO A 14 -15.30 12.93 3.75
C PRO A 14 -14.10 13.86 3.80
N ARG A 15 -14.33 15.14 4.14
CA ARG A 15 -13.25 16.11 4.37
C ARG A 15 -13.36 16.70 5.76
N ALA A 16 -12.24 16.79 6.45
CA ALA A 16 -12.18 17.48 7.73
C ALA A 16 -12.19 19.00 7.51
N PRO A 17 -12.93 19.78 8.32
CA PRO A 17 -12.77 21.23 8.30
C PRO A 17 -11.36 21.60 8.79
N LYS A 18 -10.83 22.73 8.29
CA LYS A 18 -9.56 23.28 8.80
C LYS A 18 -9.62 23.49 10.31
N ILE A 19 -8.52 23.24 11.00
CA ILE A 19 -8.46 23.37 12.46
C ILE A 19 -8.10 24.81 12.83
N ALA A 20 -9.02 25.49 13.50
CA ALA A 20 -8.77 26.85 14.01
C ALA A 20 -7.60 26.83 15.01
N GLY A 21 -6.56 27.62 14.73
CA GLY A 21 -5.34 27.66 15.53
C GLY A 21 -4.25 26.67 15.11
N ALA A 22 -4.42 25.90 14.03
CA ALA A 22 -3.34 25.11 13.47
C ALA A 22 -2.20 26.01 12.93
N THR A 23 -1.00 25.81 13.47
CA THR A 23 0.21 26.56 13.11
C THR A 23 1.00 25.85 12.00
N ASP A 24 1.98 26.54 11.43
CA ASP A 24 2.91 25.92 10.48
C ASP A 24 3.73 24.79 11.11
N ALA A 25 4.01 24.88 12.42
CA ALA A 25 4.69 23.81 13.16
C ALA A 25 3.82 22.55 13.24
N HIS A 26 2.51 22.69 13.45
CA HIS A 26 1.59 21.54 13.43
C HIS A 26 1.57 20.87 12.06
N ARG A 27 1.44 21.66 10.98
CA ARG A 27 1.48 21.13 9.61
C ARG A 27 2.83 20.48 9.28
N ALA A 28 3.93 21.06 9.74
CA ALA A 28 5.27 20.48 9.56
C ALA A 28 5.43 19.14 10.27
N HIS A 29 4.81 18.96 11.45
CA HIS A 29 4.74 17.68 12.13
C HIS A 29 3.91 16.66 11.35
N GLY A 30 2.69 17.01 10.91
CA GLY A 30 1.85 16.10 10.14
C GLY A 30 2.48 15.66 8.81
N ARG A 31 3.20 16.55 8.12
CA ARG A 31 3.94 16.21 6.89
C ARG A 31 5.03 15.15 7.09
N ARG A 32 5.42 14.81 8.32
CA ARG A 32 6.35 13.70 8.58
C ARG A 32 5.74 12.35 8.22
N LEU A 33 4.41 12.20 8.25
CA LEU A 33 3.73 10.98 7.83
C LEU A 33 4.14 10.55 6.41
N ARG A 34 4.26 11.54 5.51
CA ARG A 34 4.72 11.36 4.14
C ARG A 34 6.10 10.71 4.02
N LEU A 35 6.97 10.83 5.03
CA LEU A 35 8.27 10.16 5.02
C LEU A 35 8.13 8.63 5.08
N PHE A 36 7.17 8.14 5.88
CA PHE A 36 6.86 6.72 5.97
C PHE A 36 6.18 6.24 4.68
N HIS A 37 5.19 6.98 4.18
CA HIS A 37 4.53 6.66 2.91
C HIS A 37 5.48 6.62 1.72
N HIS A 38 6.41 7.58 1.62
CA HIS A 38 7.41 7.58 0.56
C HIS A 38 8.30 6.33 0.56
N ALA A 39 8.59 5.75 1.73
CA ALA A 39 9.32 4.49 1.81
C ALA A 39 8.54 3.35 1.15
N HIS A 40 7.24 3.22 1.47
CA HIS A 40 6.33 2.25 0.85
C HIS A 40 6.19 2.46 -0.66
N ILE A 41 5.99 3.70 -1.11
CA ILE A 41 5.89 4.03 -2.55
C ILE A 41 7.16 3.59 -3.30
N HIS A 42 8.33 3.81 -2.71
CA HIS A 42 9.58 3.36 -3.31
C HIS A 42 9.68 1.82 -3.37
N GLN A 43 9.25 1.10 -2.32
CA GLN A 43 9.22 -0.37 -2.31
C GLN A 43 8.22 -0.93 -3.34
N LEU A 44 7.01 -0.37 -3.43
CA LEU A 44 6.03 -0.74 -4.46
C LEU A 44 6.60 -0.55 -5.87
N ALA A 45 7.28 0.58 -6.12
CA ALA A 45 7.94 0.81 -7.40
C ALA A 45 9.07 -0.20 -7.69
N GLN A 46 9.80 -0.67 -6.67
CA GLN A 46 10.77 -1.75 -6.81
C GLN A 46 10.10 -3.08 -7.15
N LEU A 47 9.01 -3.42 -6.45
CA LEU A 47 8.25 -4.64 -6.68
C LEU A 47 7.63 -4.66 -8.08
N ARG A 48 7.05 -3.54 -8.54
CA ARG A 48 6.55 -3.34 -9.91
C ARG A 48 7.58 -3.74 -10.96
N ARG A 49 8.82 -3.23 -10.84
CA ARG A 49 9.90 -3.55 -11.79
C ARG A 49 10.25 -5.03 -11.82
N VAL A 50 10.19 -5.70 -10.68
CA VAL A 50 10.44 -7.15 -10.59
C VAL A 50 9.30 -7.94 -11.21
N ILE A 51 8.05 -7.58 -10.93
CA ILE A 51 6.86 -8.22 -11.54
C ILE A 51 6.88 -8.06 -13.06
N GLU A 52 7.19 -6.86 -13.57
CA GLU A 52 7.32 -6.61 -15.01
C GLU A 52 8.47 -7.42 -15.64
N ALA A 53 9.57 -7.62 -14.91
CA ALA A 53 10.67 -8.45 -15.38
C ALA A 53 10.29 -9.93 -15.46
N LEU A 54 9.52 -10.44 -14.48
CA LEU A 54 8.96 -11.80 -14.52
C LEU A 54 8.00 -11.96 -15.70
N ALA A 55 7.12 -10.99 -15.94
CA ALA A 55 6.17 -11.04 -17.06
C ALA A 55 6.88 -11.07 -18.43
N ARG A 56 7.94 -10.29 -18.61
CA ARG A 56 8.77 -10.33 -19.84
C ARG A 56 9.58 -11.62 -19.99
N GLY A 57 10.02 -12.20 -18.87
CA GLY A 57 10.81 -13.44 -18.85
C GLY A 57 10.02 -14.71 -19.12
N GLU A 58 8.70 -14.62 -19.26
CA GLU A 58 7.79 -15.75 -19.51
C GLU A 58 7.04 -15.57 -20.87
N GLY A 59 7.32 -14.50 -21.63
CA GLY A 59 6.47 -14.02 -22.73
C GLY A 59 6.86 -14.41 -24.16
N ASP A 60 7.97 -15.11 -24.41
CA ASP A 60 8.37 -15.55 -25.76
C ASP A 60 9.26 -16.80 -25.70
N GLU A 61 8.75 -17.98 -26.09
CA GLU A 61 9.49 -19.25 -26.07
C GLU A 61 10.84 -19.18 -26.82
N ALA A 62 10.96 -18.33 -27.85
CA ALA A 62 12.20 -18.14 -28.60
C ALA A 62 13.20 -17.21 -27.91
N GLU A 63 12.73 -16.23 -27.12
CA GLU A 63 13.57 -15.27 -26.38
C GLU A 63 13.94 -15.79 -24.97
N VAL A 64 13.08 -16.61 -24.37
CA VAL A 64 13.25 -17.24 -23.05
C VAL A 64 14.41 -18.23 -23.05
N ALA A 65 14.55 -19.07 -24.09
CA ALA A 65 15.68 -20.01 -24.20
C ALA A 65 17.04 -19.29 -24.35
N ALA A 66 17.05 -18.10 -24.96
CA ALA A 66 18.27 -17.32 -25.17
C ALA A 66 18.67 -16.47 -23.94
N ARG A 67 17.76 -16.21 -23.01
CA ARG A 67 17.98 -15.35 -21.82
C ARG A 67 17.91 -16.07 -20.47
N ALA A 68 17.27 -17.24 -20.38
CA ALA A 68 17.02 -17.93 -19.13
C ALA A 68 18.08 -19.00 -18.84
N SER A 69 19.12 -18.63 -18.10
CA SER A 69 19.74 -19.61 -17.19
C SER A 69 18.73 -19.92 -16.07
N SER A 70 18.54 -21.19 -15.74
CA SER A 70 17.69 -21.62 -14.62
C SER A 70 18.08 -20.94 -13.29
N LEU A 71 19.36 -20.58 -13.14
CA LEU A 71 19.88 -19.84 -11.98
C LEU A 71 19.36 -18.39 -11.93
N ALA A 72 19.31 -17.70 -13.08
CA ALA A 72 18.82 -16.32 -13.17
C ALA A 72 17.31 -16.24 -12.89
N MET A 73 16.54 -17.23 -13.38
CA MET A 73 15.11 -17.32 -13.04
C MET A 73 14.89 -17.58 -11.56
N ALA A 74 15.64 -18.51 -10.96
CA ALA A 74 15.55 -18.77 -9.53
C ALA A 74 15.92 -17.54 -8.68
N GLU A 75 16.87 -16.73 -9.13
CA GLU A 75 17.23 -15.47 -8.47
C GLU A 75 16.10 -14.42 -8.55
N ASN A 76 15.48 -14.26 -9.73
CA ASN A 76 14.34 -13.35 -9.90
C ASN A 76 13.18 -13.71 -8.97
N TYR A 77 12.82 -15.00 -8.88
CA TYR A 77 11.75 -15.47 -8.00
C TYR A 77 12.10 -15.29 -6.51
N ARG A 78 13.34 -15.55 -6.08
CA ARG A 78 13.78 -15.26 -4.71
C ARG A 78 13.68 -13.78 -4.37
N ARG A 79 14.14 -12.91 -5.30
CA ARG A 79 14.07 -11.46 -5.13
C ARG A 79 12.62 -10.97 -5.04
N PHE A 80 11.75 -11.47 -5.91
CA PHE A 80 10.31 -11.18 -5.86
C PHE A 80 9.72 -11.56 -4.51
N GLY A 81 9.93 -12.80 -4.04
CA GLY A 81 9.39 -13.27 -2.77
C GLY A 81 9.87 -12.45 -1.57
N ALA A 82 11.16 -12.10 -1.54
CA ALA A 82 11.73 -11.28 -0.47
C ALA A 82 11.12 -9.86 -0.43
N LEU A 83 11.02 -9.19 -1.59
CA LEU A 83 10.44 -7.83 -1.67
C LEU A 83 8.94 -7.83 -1.35
N CYS A 84 8.19 -8.79 -1.91
CA CYS A 84 6.76 -8.91 -1.66
C CYS A 84 6.46 -9.16 -0.18
N GLY A 85 7.14 -10.12 0.44
CA GLY A 85 6.94 -10.42 1.86
C GLY A 85 7.33 -9.27 2.78
N HIS A 86 8.45 -8.58 2.48
CA HIS A 86 8.89 -7.42 3.25
C HIS A 86 7.87 -6.27 3.19
N GLU A 87 7.42 -5.89 1.99
CA GLU A 87 6.47 -4.78 1.85
C GLU A 87 5.11 -5.11 2.48
N CYS A 88 4.61 -6.35 2.30
CA CYS A 88 3.36 -6.77 2.94
C CYS A 88 3.45 -6.67 4.47
N GLN A 89 4.57 -7.08 5.06
CA GLN A 89 4.79 -6.96 6.50
C GLN A 89 4.86 -5.51 6.96
N MET A 90 5.63 -4.67 6.26
CA MET A 90 5.83 -3.27 6.66
C MET A 90 4.56 -2.45 6.53
N LEU A 91 3.79 -2.63 5.44
CA LEU A 91 2.53 -1.93 5.26
C LEU A 91 1.47 -2.37 6.28
N THR A 92 1.45 -3.66 6.63
CA THR A 92 0.59 -4.18 7.71
C THR A 92 0.94 -3.54 9.06
N LEU A 93 2.24 -3.44 9.38
CA LEU A 93 2.69 -2.82 10.64
C LEU A 93 2.34 -1.32 10.70
N HIS A 94 2.55 -0.60 9.60
CA HIS A 94 2.22 0.81 9.47
C HIS A 94 0.73 1.08 9.74
N HIS A 95 -0.17 0.38 9.03
CA HIS A 95 -1.60 0.55 9.23
C HIS A 95 -2.07 0.06 10.61
N MET A 96 -1.44 -0.99 11.16
CA MET A 96 -1.75 -1.44 12.52
C MET A 96 -1.44 -0.35 13.56
N ILE A 97 -0.32 0.36 13.43
CA ILE A 97 0.02 1.49 14.31
C ILE A 97 -1.01 2.61 14.17
N GLU A 98 -1.44 2.90 12.94
CA GLU A 98 -2.46 3.91 12.71
C GLU A 98 -3.79 3.55 13.36
N ASP A 99 -4.29 2.34 13.10
CA ASP A 99 -5.56 1.84 13.61
C ASP A 99 -5.59 1.74 15.14
N GLN A 100 -4.48 1.33 15.75
CA GLN A 100 -4.42 1.05 17.19
C GLN A 100 -3.99 2.24 18.03
N GLU A 101 -3.16 3.15 17.50
CA GLU A 101 -2.56 4.23 18.28
C GLU A 101 -2.93 5.62 17.79
N ILE A 102 -2.86 5.89 16.49
CA ILE A 102 -3.02 7.25 15.93
C ILE A 102 -4.49 7.61 15.79
N PHE A 103 -5.26 6.79 15.08
CA PHE A 103 -6.66 7.01 14.77
C PHE A 103 -7.54 7.15 16.02
N PRO A 104 -7.40 6.33 17.08
CA PRO A 104 -8.16 6.53 18.32
C PRO A 104 -7.91 7.88 18.98
N ARG A 105 -6.67 8.37 18.98
CA ARG A 105 -6.31 9.68 19.57
C ARG A 105 -6.91 10.84 18.80
N LEU A 106 -6.84 10.78 17.47
CA LEU A 106 -7.46 11.76 16.58
C LEU A 106 -8.99 11.74 16.71
N ALA A 107 -9.59 10.56 16.83
CA ALA A 107 -11.03 10.43 17.01
C ALA A 107 -11.52 10.99 18.35
N ALA A 108 -10.75 10.79 19.43
CA ALA A 108 -11.08 11.28 20.77
C ALA A 108 -11.03 12.81 20.89
N SER A 109 -10.07 13.45 20.21
CA SER A 109 -9.83 14.90 20.32
C SER A 109 -10.39 15.71 19.15
N GLY A 110 -10.86 15.03 18.11
CA GLY A 110 -11.20 15.62 16.82
C GLY A 110 -12.61 16.20 16.71
N SER A 111 -12.79 17.04 15.68
CA SER A 111 -14.11 17.48 15.22
C SER A 111 -14.92 16.30 14.64
N GLU A 112 -16.23 16.49 14.43
CA GLU A 112 -17.05 15.48 13.75
C GLU A 112 -16.52 15.16 12.34
N GLY A 113 -16.04 16.16 11.61
CA GLY A 113 -15.43 15.97 10.29
C GLY A 113 -14.17 15.09 10.37
N LEU A 114 -13.29 15.35 11.33
CA LEU A 114 -12.07 14.53 11.51
C LEU A 114 -12.42 13.09 11.90
N ARG A 115 -13.42 12.87 12.76
CA ARG A 115 -13.88 11.50 13.08
C ARG A 115 -14.39 10.74 11.85
N LYS A 116 -15.07 11.41 10.92
CA LYS A 116 -15.52 10.80 9.66
C LYS A 116 -14.34 10.44 8.74
N VAL A 117 -13.33 11.30 8.66
CA VAL A 117 -12.08 11.02 7.92
C VAL A 117 -11.39 9.79 8.51
N VAL A 118 -11.14 9.78 9.83
CA VAL A 118 -10.48 8.66 10.49
C VAL A 118 -11.26 7.35 10.33
N ALA A 119 -12.58 7.38 10.49
CA ALA A 119 -13.42 6.21 10.25
C ALA A 119 -13.36 5.74 8.79
N ARG A 120 -13.25 6.66 7.82
CA ARG A 120 -13.05 6.32 6.42
C ARG A 120 -11.68 5.67 6.22
N LEU A 121 -10.58 6.25 6.71
CA LEU A 121 -9.22 5.71 6.59
C LEU A 121 -9.12 4.28 7.13
N ALA A 122 -9.63 4.03 8.34
CA ALA A 122 -9.68 2.69 8.92
C ALA A 122 -10.47 1.70 8.05
N LYS A 123 -11.57 2.16 7.42
CA LYS A 123 -12.31 1.33 6.47
C LYS A 123 -11.54 1.05 5.17
N GLU A 124 -10.75 2.01 4.69
CA GLU A 124 -9.86 1.82 3.54
C GLU A 124 -8.74 0.82 3.85
N HIS A 125 -8.24 0.76 5.10
CA HIS A 125 -7.27 -0.24 5.54
C HIS A 125 -7.79 -1.68 5.39
N GLU A 126 -9.08 -1.93 5.61
CA GLU A 126 -9.67 -3.26 5.35
C GLU A 126 -9.54 -3.67 3.88
N THR A 127 -9.69 -2.72 2.96
CA THR A 127 -9.54 -2.95 1.51
C THR A 127 -8.08 -3.23 1.17
N VAL A 128 -7.15 -2.45 1.73
CA VAL A 128 -5.70 -2.70 1.57
C VAL A 128 -5.33 -4.07 2.12
N HIS A 129 -5.81 -4.44 3.30
CA HIS A 129 -5.55 -5.74 3.92
C HIS A 129 -6.05 -6.90 3.04
N ALA A 130 -7.27 -6.80 2.50
CA ALA A 130 -7.79 -7.81 1.58
C ALA A 130 -6.92 -7.98 0.32
N LEU A 131 -6.38 -6.87 -0.21
CA LEU A 131 -5.47 -6.90 -1.36
C LEU A 131 -4.10 -7.48 -1.01
N LEU A 132 -3.57 -7.18 0.18
CA LEU A 132 -2.32 -7.74 0.69
C LEU A 132 -2.43 -9.26 0.85
N VAL A 133 -3.50 -9.76 1.47
CA VAL A 133 -3.76 -11.21 1.60
C VAL A 133 -3.83 -11.86 0.22
N ARG A 134 -4.55 -11.25 -0.73
CA ARG A 134 -4.65 -11.79 -2.09
C ARG A 134 -3.31 -11.79 -2.82
N LEU A 135 -2.48 -10.75 -2.61
CA LEU A 135 -1.16 -10.66 -3.22
C LEU A 135 -0.23 -11.73 -2.66
N GLU A 136 -0.26 -11.97 -1.34
CA GLU A 136 0.49 -13.04 -0.69
C GLU A 136 0.08 -14.41 -1.24
N GLU A 137 -1.22 -14.71 -1.34
CA GLU A 137 -1.73 -15.95 -1.92
C GLU A 137 -1.24 -16.16 -3.36
N ALA A 138 -1.33 -15.12 -4.19
CA ALA A 138 -0.87 -15.16 -5.57
C ALA A 138 0.66 -15.36 -5.65
N ALA A 139 1.43 -14.66 -4.80
CA ALA A 139 2.87 -14.77 -4.73
C ALA A 139 3.31 -16.17 -4.30
N VAL A 140 2.67 -16.77 -3.28
CA VAL A 140 2.92 -18.15 -2.83
C VAL A 140 2.60 -19.14 -3.94
N ALA A 141 1.47 -18.97 -4.65
CA ALA A 141 1.10 -19.82 -5.77
C ALA A 141 2.11 -19.75 -6.92
N LEU A 142 2.62 -18.54 -7.23
CA LEU A 142 3.66 -18.33 -8.23
C LEU A 142 4.97 -19.03 -7.83
N LEU A 143 5.43 -18.83 -6.59
CA LEU A 143 6.68 -19.42 -6.09
C LEU A 143 6.64 -20.96 -6.02
N ARG A 144 5.46 -21.56 -5.79
CA ARG A 144 5.30 -23.03 -5.73
C ARG A 144 5.38 -23.71 -7.09
N ALA A 145 4.81 -23.10 -8.11
CA ALA A 145 4.89 -23.62 -9.47
C ALA A 145 4.78 -22.44 -10.46
N PRO A 146 5.93 -21.90 -10.91
CA PRO A 146 5.96 -20.80 -11.87
C PRO A 146 5.17 -21.10 -13.15
N ALA A 147 4.38 -20.13 -13.60
CA ALA A 147 3.62 -20.20 -14.85
C ALA A 147 3.20 -18.78 -15.29
N PRO A 148 3.07 -18.49 -16.61
CA PRO A 148 2.67 -17.18 -17.11
C PRO A 148 1.36 -16.67 -16.50
N GLU A 149 0.36 -17.54 -16.32
CA GLU A 149 -0.95 -17.17 -15.77
C GLU A 149 -0.86 -16.77 -14.30
N ARG A 150 0.13 -17.27 -13.56
CA ARG A 150 0.36 -16.94 -12.15
C ARG A 150 1.14 -15.65 -11.99
N VAL A 151 2.05 -15.35 -12.93
CA VAL A 151 2.69 -14.03 -13.01
C VAL A 151 1.63 -12.97 -13.29
N GLU A 152 0.71 -13.26 -14.21
CA GLU A 152 -0.42 -12.37 -14.51
C GLU A 152 -1.33 -12.18 -13.30
N ALA A 153 -1.66 -13.25 -12.56
CA ALA A 153 -2.46 -13.14 -11.34
C ALA A 153 -1.80 -12.24 -10.27
N VAL A 154 -0.48 -12.37 -10.06
CA VAL A 154 0.28 -11.46 -9.18
C VAL A 154 0.21 -10.03 -9.68
N ARG A 155 0.42 -9.81 -10.98
CA ARG A 155 0.41 -8.49 -11.61
C ARG A 155 -0.93 -7.77 -11.41
N VAL A 156 -2.04 -8.43 -11.69
CA VAL A 156 -3.40 -7.87 -11.54
C VAL A 156 -3.66 -7.43 -10.10
N VAL A 157 -3.33 -8.26 -9.12
CA VAL A 157 -3.55 -7.94 -7.70
C VAL A 157 -2.63 -6.82 -7.24
N PHE A 158 -1.35 -6.87 -7.64
CA PHE A 158 -0.37 -5.84 -7.30
C PHE A 158 -0.75 -4.47 -7.88
N GLU A 159 -1.17 -4.40 -9.15
CA GLU A 159 -1.59 -3.14 -9.79
C GLU A 159 -2.79 -2.52 -9.09
N ALA A 160 -3.68 -3.34 -8.53
CA ALA A 160 -4.79 -2.86 -7.73
C ALA A 160 -4.36 -2.37 -6.34
N LEU A 161 -3.53 -3.14 -5.64
CA LEU A 161 -2.93 -2.72 -4.37
C LEU A 161 -2.21 -1.38 -4.52
N GLU A 162 -1.33 -1.24 -5.51
CA GLU A 162 -0.55 -0.02 -5.71
C GLU A 162 -1.45 1.19 -5.95
N ARG A 163 -2.47 1.05 -6.81
CA ARG A 163 -3.43 2.13 -7.07
C ARG A 163 -4.19 2.54 -5.79
N VAL A 164 -4.66 1.56 -5.03
CA VAL A 164 -5.40 1.80 -3.78
C VAL A 164 -4.51 2.49 -2.74
N VAL A 165 -3.30 1.97 -2.52
CA VAL A 165 -2.35 2.52 -1.54
C VAL A 165 -1.91 3.94 -1.90
N LEU A 166 -1.60 4.21 -3.18
CA LEU A 166 -1.23 5.56 -3.62
C LEU A 166 -2.37 6.58 -3.42
N SER A 167 -3.61 6.18 -3.74
CA SER A 167 -4.77 7.03 -3.50
C SER A 167 -5.00 7.26 -2.00
N HIS A 168 -4.92 6.20 -1.20
CA HIS A 168 -5.11 6.21 0.24
C HIS A 168 -4.11 7.13 0.95
N PHE A 169 -2.80 6.94 0.74
CA PHE A 169 -1.77 7.80 1.32
C PHE A 169 -1.97 9.26 0.98
N GLY A 170 -2.31 9.57 -0.27
CA GLY A 170 -2.56 10.95 -0.68
C GLY A 170 -3.74 11.57 0.07
N TYR A 171 -4.79 10.80 0.34
CA TYR A 171 -5.94 11.28 1.10
C TYR A 171 -5.59 11.49 2.57
N GLU A 172 -4.93 10.52 3.19
CA GLU A 172 -4.51 10.62 4.59
C GLU A 172 -3.57 11.81 4.83
N GLU A 173 -2.53 11.94 4.02
CA GLU A 173 -1.56 13.04 4.13
C GLU A 173 -2.24 14.41 4.07
N ARG A 174 -3.26 14.57 3.22
CA ARG A 174 -3.99 15.84 3.07
C ARG A 174 -4.89 16.12 4.26
N GLU A 175 -5.67 15.13 4.70
CA GLU A 175 -6.69 15.35 5.72
C GLU A 175 -6.13 15.35 7.14
N LEU A 176 -5.01 14.66 7.38
CA LEU A 176 -4.39 14.55 8.69
C LEU A 176 -3.25 15.55 8.93
N GLU A 177 -2.82 16.34 7.93
CA GLU A 177 -1.68 17.26 8.00
C GLU A 177 -1.74 18.18 9.24
N GLU A 178 -2.89 18.83 9.45
CA GLU A 178 -3.08 19.73 10.59
C GLU A 178 -3.30 18.96 11.89
N ALA A 179 -4.09 17.89 11.82
CA ALA A 179 -4.61 17.18 12.99
C ALA A 179 -3.52 16.47 13.79
N LEU A 180 -2.57 15.81 13.11
CA LEU A 180 -1.48 15.09 13.76
C LEU A 180 -0.65 16.01 14.66
N GLY A 181 -0.27 17.17 14.14
CA GLY A 181 0.50 18.16 14.90
C GLY A 181 -0.32 18.90 15.94
N TYR A 182 -1.55 19.31 15.59
CA TYR A 182 -2.41 20.09 16.49
C TYR A 182 -2.81 19.31 17.74
N HIS A 183 -3.07 18.01 17.61
CA HIS A 183 -3.42 17.13 18.73
C HIS A 183 -2.21 16.46 19.38
N GLY A 184 -0.98 16.80 18.97
CA GLY A 184 0.25 16.27 19.57
C GLY A 184 0.41 14.75 19.42
N VAL A 185 -0.08 14.18 18.31
CA VAL A 185 0.04 12.73 18.05
C VAL A 185 1.45 12.41 17.56
N ALA A 186 2.12 11.46 18.21
CA ALA A 186 3.45 11.01 17.79
C ALA A 186 3.37 10.18 16.50
N LEU A 187 4.41 10.29 15.67
CA LEU A 187 4.65 9.56 14.44
C LEU A 187 6.02 8.87 14.52
#